data_AF-A0A969XMF7-F1
#
_entry.id   AF-A0A969XMF7-F1
#
_cell.length_a   1.000
_cell.length_b   1.000
_cell.length_c   1.000
_cell.angle_alpha   90.00
_cell.angle_beta   90.00
_cell.angle_gamma   90.00
#
_symmetry.space_group_name_H-M   'P 1'
#
loop_
_entity.id
_entity.type
_entity.pdbx_description
1 polymer ?
#
loop_
_entity_poly.entity_id
_entity_poly.type
_entity_poly.pdbx_seq_one_letter_code
_entity_poly.pdbx_strand_id
1 'polypeptide(L)' 'RMKCGIGKCGRCNVGHKYVCLDGPVFSMAELAELPPEY' A
#
# COMPACT_ATOMS: atom_id res chain seq x y z
N ARG A 1 7.47 -0.76 -6.01
CA ARG A 1 8.72 -0.54 -5.20
C ARG A 1 8.76 0.90 -4.71
N MET A 2 8.81 1.09 -3.39
CA MET A 2 8.75 2.42 -2.75
C MET A 2 9.92 3.33 -3.15
N LYS A 3 9.66 4.65 -3.31
CA LYS A 3 10.69 5.67 -3.61
C LYS A 3 10.74 6.79 -2.57
N CYS A 4 9.60 7.44 -2.31
CA CYS A 4 9.56 8.69 -1.55
C CYS A 4 9.18 8.51 -0.06
N GLY A 5 8.46 7.45 0.30
CA GLY A 5 8.08 7.19 1.70
C GLY A 5 7.04 8.15 2.30
N ILE A 6 6.51 9.12 1.54
CA ILE A 6 5.62 10.20 2.06
C ILE A 6 4.38 10.42 1.17
N GLY A 7 3.96 9.42 0.39
CA GLY A 7 2.78 9.52 -0.49
C GLY A 7 2.94 10.38 -1.75
N LYS A 8 3.96 11.24 -1.85
CA LYS A 8 4.14 12.18 -2.98
C LYS A 8 4.33 11.51 -4.36
N CYS A 9 4.93 10.33 -4.40
CA CYS A 9 5.35 9.68 -5.64
C CYS A 9 4.42 8.56 -6.12
N GLY A 10 3.44 8.17 -5.32
CA GLY A 10 2.47 7.12 -5.65
C GLY A 10 2.98 5.69 -5.81
N ARG A 11 4.30 5.43 -5.88
CA ARG A 11 4.90 4.10 -6.17
C ARG A 11 4.77 3.03 -5.07
N CYS A 12 4.18 3.41 -3.94
CA CYS A 12 3.93 2.56 -2.77
C CYS A 12 2.44 2.18 -2.69
N ASN A 13 1.66 2.38 -3.76
CA ASN A 13 0.24 2.07 -3.76
C ASN A 13 0.02 0.55 -3.79
N VAL A 14 -0.95 0.08 -3.02
CA VAL A 14 -1.51 -1.28 -3.07
C VAL A 14 -3.01 -1.08 -3.23
N GLY A 15 -3.50 -1.29 -4.45
CA GLY A 15 -4.85 -0.85 -4.83
C GLY A 15 -5.06 0.65 -4.60
N HIS A 16 -5.95 1.00 -3.69
CA HIS A 16 -6.30 2.39 -3.33
C HIS A 16 -5.57 2.91 -2.07
N LYS A 17 -4.83 2.06 -1.36
CA LYS A 17 -4.05 2.42 -0.17
C LYS A 17 -2.59 2.69 -0.55
N TYR A 18 -1.89 3.46 0.28
CA TYR A 18 -0.46 3.73 0.15
C TYR A 18 0.29 3.12 1.33
N VAL A 19 1.13 2.14 1.07
CA VAL A 19 1.99 1.47 2.07
C VAL A 19 2.80 2.46 2.91
N CYS A 20 3.21 3.58 2.31
CA CYS A 20 4.00 4.60 2.98
C CYS A 20 3.20 5.60 3.84
N LEU A 21 1.87 5.56 3.78
CA LEU A 21 0.98 6.38 4.60
C LEU A 21 0.14 5.50 5.54
N ASP A 22 -0.51 4.48 4.98
CA ASP A 22 -1.36 3.51 5.70
C ASP A 22 -0.52 2.48 6.47
N GLY A 23 0.76 2.35 6.12
CA GLY A 23 1.72 1.52 6.82
C GLY A 23 2.08 0.23 6.06
N PRO A 24 3.25 -0.35 6.34
CA PRO A 24 3.69 -1.60 5.73
C PRO A 24 3.05 -2.85 6.32
N VAL A 25 2.29 -2.70 7.40
CA VAL A 25 1.67 -3.80 8.13
C VAL A 25 0.17 -3.67 7.97
N PHE A 26 -0.42 -4.62 7.24
CA PHE A 26 -1.86 -4.74 7.07
C PHE A 26 -2.36 -5.95 7.85
N SER A 27 -3.59 -5.87 8.36
CA SER A 27 -4.27 -7.03 8.90
C SER A 27 -4.69 -7.99 7.78
N MET A 28 -4.93 -9.26 8.13
CA MET A 28 -5.41 -10.25 7.16
C MET A 28 -6.75 -9.87 6.53
N ALA A 29 -7.61 -9.15 7.28
CA ALA A 29 -8.88 -8.64 6.77
C ALA A 29 -8.65 -7.58 5.68
N GLU A 30 -7.74 -6.63 5.93
CA GLU A 30 -7.39 -5.60 4.94
C GLU A 30 -6.74 -6.19 3.70
N LEU A 31 -5.88 -7.21 3.84
CA LEU A 31 -5.29 -7.93 2.71
C LEU A 31 -6.35 -8.65 1.86
N ALA A 32 -7.45 -9.13 2.47
CA ALA A 32 -8.54 -9.77 1.73
C ALA A 32 -9.39 -8.77 0.93
N GLU A 33 -9.45 -7.51 1.37
CA GLU A 33 -10.15 -6.42 0.66
C GLU A 33 -9.30 -5.78 -0.44
N LEU A 34 -7.97 -5.90 -0.34
CA LEU A 34 -7.05 -5.36 -1.33
C LEU A 34 -7.03 -6.27 -2.58
N PRO A 35 -6.96 -5.67 -3.79
CA PRO A 35 -6.83 -6.47 -5.01
C PRO A 35 -5.52 -7.28 -4.96
N PRO A 36 -5.53 -8.57 -5.37
CA PRO A 36 -4.32 -9.35 -5.47
C PRO A 36 -3.42 -8.75 -6.55
N GLU A 37 -2.39 -8.03 -6.12
CA GLU A 37 -1.33 -7.57 -7.02
C GLU A 37 -0.40 -8.77 -7.31
N TYR A 38 -0.36 -9.19 -8.58
CA TYR A 38 0.56 -10.21 -9.10
C TYR A 38 1.85 -9.57 -9.63
#